data_AF-A0A443PGX3-F1
#
_entry.id   AF-A0A443PGX3-F1
#
_cell.length_a   1.000
_cell.length_b   1.000
_cell.length_c   1.000
_cell.angle_alpha   90.00
_cell.angle_beta   90.00
_cell.angle_gamma   90.00
#
_symmetry.space_group_name_H-M   'P 1'
#
loop_
_entity.id
_entity.type
_entity.pdbx_description
1 polymer ?
#
loop_
_entity_poly.entity_id
_entity_poly.type
_entity_poly.pdbx_seq_one_letter_code
_entity_poly.pdbx_strand_id
1 'polypeptide(L)'
;MEQELMVKMQDWQTIRCDCRDEHWRPYDSHVNCTNEINVPFAAKDIKDFYLEHCPKIFPQCRGPFAPAMKLFKAISGPTYNGKYLRALVEKKLGTTLLKETLTNVIIPAFDIKKLQPTIFSSREVESKPYFNALLSDICIGTSAAPTYLPAHHFKTKYSWGEEMRFDLIDGGVAANNPVTKT
;
A
#
# COMPACT_ATOMS: atom_id res chain seq x y z
N MET A 1 16.78 -4.82 0.03
CA MET A 1 16.06 -4.48 -1.22
C MET A 1 14.86 -5.37 -1.50
N GLU A 2 14.96 -6.64 -1.92
CA GLU A 2 13.75 -7.50 -2.02
C GLU A 2 13.06 -7.63 -0.65
N GLN A 3 13.84 -7.85 0.42
CA GLN A 3 13.31 -7.85 1.80
C GLN A 3 12.71 -6.51 2.25
N GLU A 4 13.08 -5.39 1.64
CA GLU A 4 12.62 -4.06 2.02
C GLU A 4 11.25 -3.76 1.39
N LEU A 5 11.06 -4.20 0.13
CA LEU A 5 9.74 -4.28 -0.51
C LEU A 5 8.83 -5.29 0.21
N MET A 6 9.39 -6.38 0.77
CA MET A 6 8.62 -7.31 1.59
C MET A 6 8.18 -6.71 2.92
N VAL A 7 9.07 -6.04 3.66
CA VAL A 7 8.69 -5.32 4.90
C VAL A 7 7.62 -4.27 4.61
N LYS A 8 7.71 -3.56 3.47
CA LYS A 8 6.71 -2.56 3.08
C LYS A 8 5.38 -3.15 2.67
N MET A 9 5.37 -4.32 2.03
CA MET A 9 4.13 -5.10 1.83
C MET A 9 3.53 -5.58 3.15
N GLN A 10 4.31 -5.59 4.24
CA GLN A 10 3.88 -6.10 5.55
C GLN A 10 3.04 -5.02 6.24
N ASP A 11 3.38 -3.75 6.00
CA ASP A 11 2.57 -2.59 6.40
C ASP A 11 1.17 -2.59 5.76
N TRP A 12 0.98 -3.24 4.60
CA TRP A 12 -0.36 -3.40 3.99
C TRP A 12 -1.27 -4.34 4.78
N GLN A 13 -0.68 -5.30 5.51
CA GLN A 13 -1.43 -6.35 6.21
C GLN A 13 -1.72 -5.96 7.67
N THR A 14 -0.93 -5.04 8.23
CA THR A 14 -1.18 -4.42 9.54
C THR A 14 -2.43 -3.52 9.54
N ILE A 15 -2.92 -3.11 8.37
CA ILE A 15 -4.19 -2.36 8.20
C ILE A 15 -5.43 -3.23 8.57
N ARG A 16 -5.27 -4.53 8.83
CA ARG A 16 -6.41 -5.43 9.13
C ARG A 16 -6.15 -6.52 10.17
N CYS A 17 -4.99 -6.55 10.82
CA CYS A 17 -4.70 -7.49 11.90
C CYS A 17 -4.90 -6.81 13.27
N ASP A 18 -6.06 -7.00 13.90
CA ASP A 18 -6.13 -6.93 15.38
C ASP A 18 -5.82 -8.35 15.88
N CYS A 19 -4.54 -8.62 16.12
CA CYS A 19 -4.14 -9.72 17.01
C CYS A 19 -4.12 -9.14 18.42
N ARG A 20 -5.24 -9.23 19.13
CA ARG A 20 -5.23 -9.10 20.58
C ARG A 20 -5.54 -10.45 21.21
N ASP A 21 -4.45 -11.12 21.58
CA ASP A 21 -4.45 -12.15 22.61
C ASP A 21 -5.01 -11.57 23.92
N GLU A 22 -5.56 -12.50 24.71
CA GLU A 22 -6.46 -12.34 25.84
C GLU A 22 -6.01 -11.33 26.92
N HIS A 23 -6.99 -10.76 27.62
CA HIS A 23 -6.92 -9.99 28.89
C HIS A 23 -6.91 -8.44 28.83
N TRP A 24 -8.08 -7.81 28.58
CA TRP A 24 -8.53 -6.60 29.30
C TRP A 24 -10.06 -6.43 29.23
N ARG A 25 -10.70 -5.95 30.31
CA ARG A 25 -12.17 -5.81 30.54
C ARG A 25 -12.77 -4.48 29.98
N PRO A 26 -14.05 -4.10 30.16
CA PRO A 26 -14.75 -3.32 29.13
C PRO A 26 -14.66 -1.80 29.33
N TYR A 27 -14.63 -1.07 28.22
CA TYR A 27 -15.36 0.22 28.13
C TYR A 27 -16.13 0.26 26.81
N ASP A 28 -17.44 0.31 26.95
CA ASP A 28 -18.46 0.32 25.90
C ASP A 28 -18.36 1.56 25.01
N SER A 29 -18.37 1.34 23.71
CA SER A 29 -19.17 2.14 22.78
C SER A 29 -19.48 1.30 21.54
N HIS A 30 -20.68 0.72 21.53
CA HIS A 30 -21.45 0.20 20.39
C HIS A 30 -20.74 0.20 19.02
N VAL A 31 -19.84 -0.76 18.78
CA VAL A 31 -19.52 -1.20 17.41
C VAL A 31 -20.56 -2.24 17.06
N ASN A 32 -21.54 -1.84 16.25
CA ASN A 32 -22.57 -2.74 15.76
C ASN A 32 -21.93 -3.67 14.71
N CYS A 33 -21.39 -4.79 15.16
CA CYS A 33 -20.83 -5.86 14.32
C CYS A 33 -21.96 -6.61 13.61
N THR A 34 -22.61 -5.98 12.63
CA THR A 34 -23.68 -6.61 11.85
C THR A 34 -23.46 -6.52 10.34
N ASN A 35 -22.22 -6.65 9.89
CA ASN A 35 -21.91 -7.05 8.52
C ASN A 35 -20.67 -7.95 8.59
N GLU A 36 -20.68 -9.09 7.90
CA GLU A 36 -19.55 -10.02 7.83
C GLU A 36 -18.28 -9.29 7.38
N ILE A 37 -17.47 -8.85 8.34
CA ILE A 37 -16.20 -8.19 8.07
C ILE A 37 -15.21 -9.28 7.70
N ASN A 38 -15.05 -9.53 6.41
CA ASN A 38 -14.01 -10.41 5.88
C ASN A 38 -12.64 -9.86 6.31
N VAL A 39 -12.08 -10.36 7.41
CA VAL A 39 -10.68 -10.14 7.78
C VAL A 39 -9.85 -10.90 6.76
N PRO A 40 -9.12 -10.23 5.85
CA PRO A 40 -8.62 -10.86 4.63
C PRO A 40 -7.34 -11.66 4.87
N PHE A 41 -6.67 -11.46 6.01
CA PHE A 41 -5.44 -12.15 6.39
C PHE A 41 -5.28 -12.19 7.90
N ALA A 42 -5.04 -13.37 8.48
CA ALA A 42 -4.49 -13.47 9.83
C ALA A 42 -2.96 -13.31 9.76
N ALA A 43 -2.34 -12.88 10.86
CA ALA A 43 -0.89 -12.69 10.92
C ALA A 43 -0.08 -13.94 10.52
N LYS A 44 -0.63 -15.14 10.76
CA LYS A 44 -0.02 -16.42 10.35
C LYS A 44 0.00 -16.64 8.83
N ASP A 45 -0.98 -16.09 8.10
CA ASP A 45 -1.15 -16.30 6.65
C ASP A 45 -0.22 -15.38 5.83
N ILE A 46 0.39 -14.39 6.49
CA ILE A 46 1.30 -13.41 5.88
C ILE A 46 2.46 -14.11 5.19
N LYS A 47 3.09 -15.06 5.88
CA LYS A 47 4.25 -15.80 5.35
C LYS A 47 3.90 -16.52 4.05
N ASP A 48 2.77 -17.22 4.04
CA ASP A 48 2.35 -18.01 2.89
C ASP A 48 1.95 -17.10 1.72
N PHE A 49 1.31 -15.97 2.01
CA PHE A 49 1.05 -14.93 1.02
C PHE A 49 2.33 -14.45 0.34
N TYR A 50 3.38 -14.17 1.10
CA TYR A 50 4.67 -13.78 0.51
C TYR A 50 5.25 -14.89 -0.37
N LEU A 51 5.30 -16.12 0.14
CA LEU A 51 5.86 -17.24 -0.60
C LEU A 51 5.12 -17.47 -1.93
N GLU A 52 3.81 -17.28 -1.96
CA GLU A 52 3.01 -17.45 -3.16
C GLU A 52 3.14 -16.28 -4.16
N HIS A 53 3.08 -15.04 -3.67
CA HIS A 53 2.91 -13.87 -4.54
C HIS A 53 4.25 -13.22 -4.94
N CYS A 54 5.31 -13.31 -4.14
CA CYS A 54 6.59 -12.63 -4.44
C CYS A 54 7.23 -13.07 -5.75
N PRO A 55 7.31 -14.37 -6.09
CA PRO A 55 7.93 -14.78 -7.35
C PRO A 55 7.17 -14.27 -8.59
N LYS A 56 5.87 -14.00 -8.44
CA LYS A 56 4.99 -13.48 -9.49
C LYS A 56 5.09 -11.95 -9.61
N ILE A 57 5.32 -11.25 -8.48
CA ILE A 57 5.54 -9.80 -8.43
C ILE A 57 6.95 -9.45 -8.93
N PHE A 58 7.95 -10.23 -8.52
CA PHE A 58 9.36 -10.04 -8.82
C PHE A 58 9.94 -11.28 -9.52
N PRO A 59 9.58 -11.53 -10.79
CA PRO A 59 10.09 -12.68 -11.53
C PRO A 59 11.61 -12.58 -11.68
N GLN A 60 12.31 -13.55 -11.08
CA GLN A 60 13.76 -13.66 -11.21
C GLN A 60 14.12 -14.29 -12.56
N CYS A 61 14.89 -13.57 -13.37
CA CYS A 61 15.44 -14.12 -14.61
C CYS A 61 16.54 -15.13 -14.27
N ARG A 62 16.22 -16.42 -14.32
CA ARG A 62 17.16 -17.53 -14.14
C ARG A 62 17.37 -18.23 -15.48
N GLY A 63 18.63 -18.35 -15.93
CA GLY A 63 18.99 -18.99 -17.19
C GLY A 63 20.25 -18.40 -17.84
N PRO A 64 20.76 -19.02 -18.91
CA PRO A 64 22.02 -18.62 -19.56
C PRO A 64 21.98 -17.21 -20.18
N PHE A 65 20.79 -16.67 -20.46
CA PHE A 65 20.60 -15.32 -21.00
C PHE A 65 20.37 -14.22 -19.93
N ALA A 66 20.44 -14.58 -18.64
CA ALA A 66 20.20 -13.63 -17.53
C ALA A 66 21.09 -12.37 -17.55
N PRO A 67 22.39 -12.44 -17.92
CA PRO A 67 23.24 -11.24 -17.99
C PRO A 67 22.77 -10.25 -19.06
N ALA A 68 22.40 -10.75 -20.24
CA ALA A 68 21.91 -9.92 -21.34
C ALA A 68 20.56 -9.27 -21.00
N MET A 69 19.63 -10.05 -20.42
CA MET A 69 18.35 -9.50 -19.95
C MET A 69 18.52 -8.45 -18.86
N LYS A 70 19.46 -8.63 -17.91
CA LYS A 70 19.75 -7.62 -16.88
C LYS A 70 20.25 -6.30 -17.48
N LEU A 71 21.09 -6.35 -18.51
CA LEU A 71 21.61 -5.17 -19.19
C LEU A 71 20.49 -4.43 -19.93
N PHE A 72 19.64 -5.14 -20.68
CA PHE A 72 18.46 -4.54 -21.32
C PHE A 72 17.53 -3.90 -20.28
N LYS A 73 17.29 -4.59 -19.17
CA LYS A 73 16.42 -4.14 -18.07
C LYS A 73 16.95 -2.89 -17.36
N ALA A 74 18.27 -2.70 -17.31
CA ALA A 74 18.88 -1.48 -16.77
C ALA A 74 18.69 -0.25 -17.68
N ILE A 75 18.44 -0.46 -18.97
CA ILE A 75 18.27 0.60 -19.97
C ILE A 75 16.77 0.84 -20.24
N SER A 76 15.89 -0.12 -19.93
CA SER A 76 14.45 -0.05 -20.20
C SER A 76 13.62 0.16 -18.92
N GLY A 77 13.24 1.41 -18.63
CA GLY A 77 12.15 1.74 -17.69
C GLY A 77 12.22 1.06 -16.30
N PRO A 78 11.09 0.96 -15.57
CA PRO A 78 11.06 0.27 -14.29
C PRO A 78 11.29 -1.25 -14.46
N THR A 79 12.04 -1.82 -13.53
CA THR A 79 12.43 -3.24 -13.51
C THR A 79 11.22 -4.19 -13.58
N TYR A 80 10.08 -3.81 -13.01
CA TYR A 80 8.88 -4.62 -12.99
C TYR A 80 7.69 -3.81 -13.49
N ASN A 81 6.81 -4.44 -14.30
CA ASN A 81 5.66 -3.75 -14.88
C ASN A 81 4.55 -3.42 -13.87
N GLY A 82 4.59 -4.02 -12.67
CA GLY A 82 3.60 -3.83 -11.61
C GLY A 82 2.18 -4.35 -11.91
N LYS A 83 1.92 -4.97 -13.06
CA LYS A 83 0.56 -5.42 -13.45
C LYS A 83 -0.01 -6.45 -12.49
N TYR A 84 0.79 -7.45 -12.12
CA TYR A 84 0.36 -8.49 -11.19
C TYR A 84 0.08 -7.93 -9.79
N LEU A 85 0.96 -7.04 -9.30
CA LEU A 85 0.77 -6.36 -8.02
C LEU A 85 -0.55 -5.58 -8.01
N ARG A 86 -0.79 -4.76 -9.03
CA ARG A 86 -2.02 -3.95 -9.16
C ARG A 86 -3.26 -4.82 -9.14
N ALA A 87 -3.31 -5.85 -9.98
CA ALA A 87 -4.45 -6.77 -10.03
C ALA A 87 -4.67 -7.52 -8.71
N LEU A 88 -3.59 -7.94 -8.03
CA LEU A 88 -3.66 -8.62 -6.73
C LEU A 88 -4.26 -7.70 -5.66
N VAL A 89 -3.82 -6.45 -5.64
CA VAL A 89 -4.24 -5.43 -4.68
C VAL A 89 -5.68 -5.03 -4.90
N GLU A 90 -6.05 -4.72 -6.14
CA GLU A 90 -7.42 -4.39 -6.53
C GLU A 90 -8.37 -5.54 -6.19
N LYS A 91 -7.97 -6.79 -6.43
CA LYS A 91 -8.77 -7.97 -6.07
C LYS A 91 -8.96 -8.11 -4.55
N LYS A 92 -7.94 -7.80 -3.75
CA LYS A 92 -7.97 -7.99 -2.28
C LYS A 92 -8.65 -6.85 -1.53
N LEU A 93 -8.48 -5.62 -2.00
CA LEU A 93 -9.02 -4.42 -1.36
C LEU A 93 -10.32 -3.94 -2.02
N GLY A 94 -10.63 -4.42 -3.22
CA GLY A 94 -11.86 -4.09 -3.94
C GLY A 94 -12.05 -2.58 -4.07
N THR A 95 -13.24 -2.12 -3.69
CA THR A 95 -13.63 -0.71 -3.71
C THR A 95 -13.52 -0.04 -2.33
N THR A 96 -12.81 -0.65 -1.37
CA THR A 96 -12.70 -0.12 -0.01
C THR A 96 -11.98 1.23 -0.02
N LEU A 97 -12.60 2.21 0.63
CA LEU A 97 -12.06 3.57 0.81
C LEU A 97 -11.25 3.67 2.10
N LEU A 98 -10.35 4.65 2.17
CA LEU A 98 -9.50 4.89 3.35
C LEU A 98 -10.31 5.04 4.66
N LYS A 99 -11.46 5.73 4.62
CA LYS A 99 -12.34 5.90 5.79
C LYS A 99 -13.02 4.62 6.27
N GLU A 100 -13.08 3.59 5.43
CA GLU A 100 -13.77 2.32 5.71
C GLU A 100 -12.82 1.31 6.39
N THR A 101 -11.62 1.76 6.76
CA THR A 101 -10.65 0.97 7.53
C THR A 101 -11.17 0.72 8.94
N LEU A 102 -10.91 -0.48 9.47
CA LEU A 102 -11.38 -0.90 10.80
C LEU A 102 -10.68 -0.15 11.92
N THR A 103 -9.44 0.28 11.69
CA THR A 103 -8.59 1.00 12.63
C THR A 103 -8.08 2.29 12.01
N ASN A 104 -7.60 3.19 12.84
CA ASN A 104 -6.91 4.38 12.36
C ASN A 104 -5.59 3.99 11.71
N VAL A 105 -5.44 4.29 10.42
CA VAL A 105 -4.24 3.95 9.64
C VAL A 105 -3.55 5.20 9.15
N ILE A 106 -2.23 5.12 9.02
CA ILE A 106 -1.37 6.16 8.48
C ILE A 106 -0.48 5.52 7.42
N ILE A 107 -0.61 5.95 6.17
CA ILE A 107 0.10 5.37 5.03
C ILE A 107 0.93 6.49 4.36
N PRO A 108 2.26 6.45 4.49
CA PRO A 108 3.12 7.44 3.85
C PRO A 108 3.26 7.15 2.35
N ALA A 109 3.33 8.20 1.54
CA ALA A 109 3.66 8.16 0.12
C ALA A 109 4.44 9.42 -0.26
N PHE A 110 5.01 9.47 -1.46
CA PHE A 110 5.61 10.68 -1.99
C PHE A 110 4.93 11.08 -3.30
N ASP A 111 4.47 12.33 -3.39
CA ASP A 111 3.85 12.87 -4.59
C ASP A 111 4.93 13.49 -5.47
N ILE A 112 5.19 12.90 -6.63
CA ILE A 112 6.27 13.34 -7.55
C ILE A 112 5.94 14.61 -8.30
N LYS A 113 4.65 14.95 -8.48
CA LYS A 113 4.26 16.19 -9.16
C LYS A 113 4.30 17.37 -8.20
N LYS A 114 3.93 17.14 -6.95
CA LYS A 114 4.01 18.15 -5.88
C LYS A 114 5.38 18.20 -5.19
N LEU A 115 6.24 17.21 -5.46
CA LEU A 115 7.57 17.05 -4.85
C LEU A 115 7.54 17.07 -3.31
N GLN A 116 6.51 16.45 -2.72
CA GLN A 116 6.29 16.49 -1.27
C GLN A 116 5.85 15.13 -0.70
N PRO A 117 6.21 14.82 0.55
CA PRO A 117 5.61 13.70 1.26
C PRO A 117 4.10 13.92 1.39
N THR A 118 3.35 12.85 1.16
CA THR A 118 1.89 12.82 1.30
C THR A 118 1.55 11.72 2.28
N ILE A 119 0.84 12.05 3.35
CA ILE A 119 0.42 11.09 4.37
C ILE A 119 -1.08 10.88 4.22
N PHE A 120 -1.48 9.63 4.00
CA PHE A 120 -2.89 9.24 3.99
C PHE A 120 -3.26 8.74 5.39
N SER A 121 -4.11 9.50 6.08
CA SER A 121 -4.58 9.15 7.42
C SER A 121 -6.10 8.99 7.40
N SER A 122 -6.62 7.86 7.86
CA SER A 122 -8.08 7.65 7.93
C SER A 122 -8.76 8.62 8.91
N ARG A 123 -8.03 9.08 9.94
CA ARG A 123 -8.51 10.11 10.87
C ARG A 123 -8.59 11.50 10.25
N GLU A 124 -7.71 11.83 9.30
CA GLU A 124 -7.73 13.15 8.66
C GLU A 124 -8.81 13.28 7.57
N VAL A 125 -9.43 12.17 7.15
CA VAL A 125 -10.45 12.18 6.10
C VAL A 125 -11.64 13.09 6.44
N GLU A 126 -12.03 13.18 7.71
CA GLU A 126 -13.14 14.05 8.14
C GLU A 126 -12.85 15.53 7.86
N SER A 127 -11.62 15.98 8.09
CA SER A 127 -11.22 17.37 7.83
C SER A 127 -10.75 17.60 6.40
N LYS A 128 -10.27 16.56 5.72
CA LYS A 128 -9.74 16.60 4.36
C LYS A 128 -10.35 15.47 3.50
N PRO A 129 -11.61 15.63 3.04
CA PRO A 129 -12.32 14.57 2.32
C PRO A 129 -11.64 14.09 1.03
N TYR A 130 -10.82 14.94 0.41
CA TYR A 130 -10.04 14.61 -0.78
C TYR A 130 -8.93 13.56 -0.52
N PHE A 131 -8.61 13.24 0.74
CA PHE A 131 -7.74 12.10 1.06
C PHE A 131 -8.47 10.75 1.09
N ASN A 132 -9.81 10.73 0.98
CA ASN A 132 -10.61 9.51 0.99
C ASN A 132 -10.58 8.79 -0.36
N ALA A 133 -9.40 8.29 -0.75
CA ALA A 133 -9.20 7.52 -1.95
C ALA A 133 -9.46 6.02 -1.73
N LEU A 134 -9.47 5.26 -2.83
CA LEU A 134 -9.44 3.80 -2.77
C LEU A 134 -8.16 3.35 -2.05
N LEU A 135 -8.30 2.43 -1.12
CA LEU A 135 -7.17 1.88 -0.40
C LEU A 135 -6.21 1.16 -1.35
N SER A 136 -6.74 0.51 -2.39
CA SER A 136 -5.94 -0.08 -3.48
C SER A 136 -5.05 0.95 -4.17
N ASP A 137 -5.57 2.13 -4.52
CA ASP A 137 -4.79 3.20 -5.14
C ASP A 137 -3.67 3.70 -4.23
N ILE A 138 -4.00 4.01 -2.97
CA ILE A 138 -3.01 4.49 -1.98
C ILE A 138 -1.90 3.46 -1.84
N CYS A 139 -2.28 2.19 -1.67
CA CYS A 139 -1.33 1.15 -1.40
C CYS A 139 -0.44 0.85 -2.63
N ILE A 140 -1.00 0.81 -3.86
CA ILE A 140 -0.20 0.68 -5.10
C ILE A 140 0.82 1.83 -5.20
N GLY A 141 0.41 3.06 -4.87
CA GLY A 141 1.28 4.23 -4.85
C GLY A 141 2.45 4.12 -3.87
N THR A 142 2.18 3.78 -2.60
CA THR A 142 3.24 3.63 -1.59
C THR A 142 4.18 2.45 -1.85
N SER A 143 3.78 1.48 -2.66
CA SER A 143 4.68 0.37 -3.04
C SER A 143 5.46 0.62 -4.32
N ALA A 144 5.19 1.73 -5.03
CA ALA A 144 5.87 2.05 -6.28
C ALA A 144 7.29 2.58 -6.03
N ALA A 145 8.20 1.69 -5.64
CA ALA A 145 9.60 2.01 -5.41
C ALA A 145 10.28 2.49 -6.71
N PRO A 146 11.00 3.63 -6.70
CA PRO A 146 11.69 4.13 -7.89
C PRO A 146 12.60 3.08 -8.51
N THR A 147 12.71 3.06 -9.83
CA THR A 147 13.48 2.08 -10.63
C THR A 147 12.95 0.63 -10.59
N TYR A 148 12.09 0.29 -9.64
CA TYR A 148 11.52 -1.05 -9.47
C TYR A 148 10.11 -1.17 -10.03
N LEU A 149 9.22 -0.26 -9.64
CA LEU A 149 7.81 -0.29 -10.00
C LEU A 149 7.39 1.05 -10.62
N PRO A 150 6.43 1.06 -11.56
CA PRO A 150 5.94 2.29 -12.16
C PRO A 150 5.16 3.10 -11.12
N ALA A 151 5.33 4.43 -11.18
CA ALA A 151 4.53 5.37 -10.40
C ALA A 151 3.02 5.13 -10.58
N HIS A 152 2.24 5.50 -9.57
CA HIS A 152 0.79 5.35 -9.58
C HIS A 152 0.08 6.68 -9.64
N HIS A 153 -0.98 6.75 -10.44
CA HIS A 153 -1.70 7.98 -10.71
C HIS A 153 -3.18 7.74 -10.53
N PHE A 154 -3.83 8.55 -9.69
CA PHE A 154 -5.27 8.49 -9.48
C PHE A 154 -5.82 9.87 -9.12
N LYS A 155 -7.15 9.96 -9.08
CA LYS A 155 -7.87 11.20 -8.78
C LYS A 155 -8.90 10.97 -7.69
N THR A 156 -9.11 11.99 -6.89
CA THR A 156 -10.22 12.12 -5.95
C THR A 156 -10.96 13.43 -6.21
N LYS A 157 -12.00 13.71 -5.44
CA LYS A 157 -12.76 14.95 -5.53
C LYS A 157 -12.73 15.71 -4.21
N TYR A 158 -12.59 17.02 -4.29
CA TYR A 158 -12.87 17.91 -3.17
C TYR A 158 -14.36 17.93 -2.86
N SER A 159 -14.72 18.38 -1.65
CA SER A 159 -16.11 18.57 -1.24
C SER A 159 -16.87 19.55 -2.14
N TRP A 160 -16.18 20.54 -2.72
CA TRP A 160 -16.72 21.50 -3.68
C TRP A 160 -16.66 21.04 -5.16
N GLY A 161 -16.31 19.77 -5.42
CA GLY A 161 -16.42 19.14 -6.74
C GLY A 161 -15.20 19.23 -7.65
N GLU A 162 -14.15 19.96 -7.26
CA GLU A 162 -12.87 20.01 -7.99
C GLU A 162 -12.11 18.67 -7.91
N GLU A 163 -11.34 18.32 -8.95
CA GLU A 163 -10.51 17.12 -8.94
C GLU A 163 -9.18 17.34 -8.21
N MET A 164 -8.85 16.45 -7.26
CA MET A 164 -7.52 16.37 -6.68
C MET A 164 -6.75 15.20 -7.30
N ARG A 165 -5.57 15.48 -7.86
CA ARG A 165 -4.71 14.47 -8.49
C ARG A 165 -3.59 14.04 -7.55
N PHE A 166 -3.26 12.75 -7.60
CA PHE A 166 -2.17 12.14 -6.86
C PHE A 166 -1.27 11.38 -7.83
N ASP A 167 0.02 11.68 -7.78
CA ASP A 167 1.06 11.06 -8.58
C ASP A 167 2.08 10.44 -7.62
N LEU A 168 1.81 9.22 -7.16
CA LEU A 168 2.49 8.63 -6.01
C LEU A 168 3.60 7.67 -6.41
N ILE A 169 4.67 7.72 -5.62
CA ILE A 169 5.71 6.70 -5.50
C ILE A 169 5.89 6.30 -4.03
N ASP A 170 6.75 5.32 -3.81
CA ASP A 170 7.06 4.78 -2.49
C ASP A 170 7.45 5.87 -1.47
N GLY A 171 6.74 5.87 -0.34
CA GLY A 171 6.95 6.82 0.75
C GLY A 171 8.32 6.70 1.42
N GLY A 172 9.01 5.57 1.25
CA GLY A 172 10.39 5.37 1.68
C GLY A 172 11.41 6.26 0.95
N VAL A 173 11.04 6.82 -0.21
CA VAL A 173 11.82 7.86 -0.88
C VAL A 173 11.83 9.17 -0.07
N ALA A 174 10.74 9.42 0.68
CA ALA A 174 10.58 10.57 1.54
C ALA A 174 10.99 10.30 3.01
N ALA A 175 10.93 9.04 3.44
CA ALA A 175 11.19 8.62 4.81
C ALA A 175 11.94 7.28 4.83
N ASN A 176 13.28 7.33 4.90
CA ASN A 176 14.08 6.14 5.22
C ASN A 176 14.06 5.78 6.72
N ASN A 177 13.15 6.38 7.50
CA ASN A 177 12.76 5.96 8.85
C ASN A 177 11.52 6.75 9.33
N PRO A 178 10.30 6.18 9.44
CA PRO A 178 9.14 6.90 9.96
C PRO A 178 9.18 7.13 11.48
N VAL A 179 10.21 6.67 12.20
CA VAL A 179 10.33 6.80 13.67
C VAL A 179 10.92 8.15 14.13
N THR A 180 11.44 8.99 13.24
CA THR A 180 12.09 10.25 13.67
C THR A 180 11.49 11.48 13.01
N LYS A 181 10.38 11.96 13.56
CA LYS A 181 10.10 13.39 13.75
C LYS A 181 9.32 13.58 15.06
N THR A 182 10.05 13.52 16.18
CA THR A 182 9.70 14.24 17.40
C THR A 182 10.02 15.72 17.24
#